data_AF-A0A1Q9DYE0-F1
#
_entry.id   AF-A0A1Q9DYE0-F1
#
_cell.length_a   1.000
_cell.length_b   1.000
_cell.length_c   1.000
_cell.angle_alpha   90.00
_cell.angle_beta   90.00
_cell.angle_gamma   90.00
#
_symmetry.space_group_name_H-M   'P 1'
#
loop_
_entity.id
_entity.type
_entity.pdbx_description
1 polymer ?
#
loop_
_entity_poly.entity_id
_entity_poly.type
_entity_poly.pdbx_seq_one_letter_code
_entity_poly.pdbx_strand_id
1 'polypeptide(L)'
;MNSMPSVHQLWHQRAPSAARRRGGARGILGHLLLWSAAVALLAAGAVGSNFVAAEGAGRPALRLLPSRYPPKRGAVSARPASSSAQSEGQSNGIALLNLVTMLFGSNQVLIKTLETDDATAGAMDSCLCMTLRFGIAALALGAAIFVGRLMSGPQKEAALSEAKDAGETMSNCVLICGAELSVWLFLGFMLQAVGLQYTTASSGALLGRGGGWVVGGRPVKARLEYLAGFFDGDGCVGCMTDLSGCMLTVTQSYDSAEVLMLFREAFGGSIGREGGGVGLGKPTLHWQLYGDSARRAARLLAPHSITKQKQLLIAARWPASKCRREECKAKLQALKKHDSAVAGPCSWSYFAGFFDAEGYISQSSAGASLVLDVKQKYPMVLKCLGDFLSRCLGIDARFRQARASPMLYSLTTYGLSDCKRILQHMLGAGLLCKAEQAELAQGLTKQNAAQVCARLTCLTGNQQFGKKLNGAGRETARRIKNKQTQAARWKRRGRLTEAENKKCEVAVLKKEHEQIVARHENQQLLQYIRKLQGLHDNSWNGPLAQGM
;
A
#
# COMPACT_ATOMS: atom_id res chain seq x y z
N MET A 1 18.96 9.72 62.17
CA MET A 1 18.65 11.14 61.90
C MET A 1 19.24 11.50 60.55
N ASN A 2 18.37 11.73 59.56
CA ASN A 2 18.54 12.59 58.37
C ASN A 2 17.42 12.24 57.38
N SER A 3 16.37 13.03 57.48
CA SER A 3 15.16 13.03 56.66
C SER A 3 15.44 13.56 55.26
N MET A 4 15.11 12.77 54.23
CA MET A 4 14.96 13.26 52.85
C MET A 4 13.57 13.87 52.64
N PRO A 5 13.44 15.00 51.92
CA PRO A 5 12.14 15.60 51.61
C PRO A 5 11.51 15.02 50.33
N SER A 6 10.18 15.05 50.35
CA SER A 6 9.21 14.46 49.43
C SER A 6 9.09 15.18 48.07
N VAL A 7 8.90 14.37 47.01
CA VAL A 7 8.74 14.74 45.59
C VAL A 7 7.29 15.14 45.28
N HIS A 8 6.76 16.14 45.97
CA HIS A 8 5.37 16.57 45.76
C HIS A 8 5.19 18.08 45.90
N GLN A 9 5.81 18.87 45.02
CA GLN A 9 5.46 20.29 44.81
C GLN A 9 6.18 20.86 43.58
N LEU A 10 5.56 20.78 42.39
CA LEU A 10 5.79 21.70 41.24
C LEU A 10 4.92 21.33 40.03
N TRP A 11 3.60 21.44 40.16
CA TRP A 11 2.69 21.46 39.01
C TRP A 11 1.61 22.52 39.23
N HIS A 12 1.96 23.77 38.93
CA HIS A 12 1.01 24.81 38.54
C HIS A 12 1.80 25.88 37.78
N GLN A 13 1.54 26.05 36.49
CA GLN A 13 1.11 27.34 35.89
C GLN A 13 1.18 27.31 34.35
N ARG A 14 0.17 27.99 33.77
CA ARG A 14 0.04 28.57 32.41
C ARG A 14 -0.37 27.65 31.26
N ALA A 15 -1.69 27.54 31.09
CA ALA A 15 -2.32 27.45 29.78
C ALA A 15 -2.30 28.84 29.08
N PRO A 16 -2.09 28.91 27.75
CA PRO A 16 -2.46 30.08 26.97
C PRO A 16 -3.86 29.91 26.36
N SER A 17 -4.62 30.98 26.54
CA SER A 17 -5.95 31.29 26.03
C SER A 17 -6.11 31.15 24.51
N ALA A 18 -7.16 30.45 24.11
CA ALA A 18 -7.71 30.48 22.76
C ALA A 18 -8.49 31.77 22.51
N ALA A 19 -8.01 32.63 21.60
CA ALA A 19 -8.80 33.70 21.02
C ALA A 19 -8.28 34.09 19.62
N ARG A 20 -9.23 34.26 18.69
CA ARG A 20 -9.13 34.87 17.35
C ARG A 20 -8.35 34.12 16.24
N ARG A 21 -9.10 33.35 15.44
CA ARG A 21 -8.96 33.35 13.96
C ARG A 21 -10.32 33.09 13.30
N ARG A 22 -11.05 34.16 12.93
CA ARG A 22 -12.08 34.14 11.88
C ARG A 22 -11.65 35.18 10.85
N GLY A 23 -11.13 34.74 9.70
CA GLY A 23 -10.64 35.67 8.68
C GLY A 23 -10.12 35.06 7.36
N GLY A 24 -10.20 33.74 7.14
CA GLY A 24 -9.60 33.11 5.94
C GLY A 24 -10.43 33.22 4.66
N ALA A 25 -11.76 33.03 4.74
CA ALA A 25 -12.58 32.85 3.53
C ALA A 25 -12.78 34.13 2.69
N ARG A 26 -12.76 35.32 3.31
CA ARG A 26 -12.95 36.59 2.59
C ARG A 26 -11.71 37.03 1.81
N GLY A 27 -10.51 36.64 2.24
CA GLY A 27 -9.26 36.98 1.55
C GLY A 27 -9.10 36.24 0.23
N ILE A 28 -9.50 34.97 0.18
CA ILE A 28 -9.37 34.13 -1.03
C ILE A 28 -10.34 34.59 -2.12
N LEU A 29 -11.59 34.92 -1.77
CA LEU A 29 -12.56 35.43 -2.73
C LEU A 29 -12.14 36.82 -3.28
N GLY A 30 -11.57 37.67 -2.43
CA GLY A 30 -11.01 38.96 -2.84
C GLY A 30 -9.83 38.82 -3.81
N HIS A 31 -8.90 37.89 -3.54
CA HIS A 31 -7.78 37.63 -4.44
C HIS A 31 -8.21 37.03 -5.78
N LEU A 32 -9.21 36.13 -5.78
CA LEU A 32 -9.76 35.56 -7.02
C LEU A 32 -10.45 36.63 -7.87
N LEU A 33 -11.23 37.52 -7.27
CA LEU A 33 -11.91 38.61 -7.99
C LEU A 33 -10.91 39.64 -8.54
N LEU A 34 -9.86 39.98 -7.77
CA LEU A 34 -8.80 40.88 -8.26
C LEU A 34 -8.02 40.27 -9.43
N TRP A 35 -7.73 38.97 -9.37
CA TRP A 35 -6.98 38.27 -10.41
C TRP A 35 -7.82 38.11 -11.68
N SER A 36 -9.11 37.78 -11.56
CA SER A 36 -10.04 37.76 -12.70
C SER A 36 -10.21 39.14 -13.35
N ALA A 37 -10.26 40.22 -12.55
CA ALA A 37 -10.31 41.58 -13.08
C ALA A 37 -9.01 41.98 -13.81
N ALA A 38 -7.85 41.58 -13.30
CA ALA A 38 -6.55 41.84 -13.93
C ALA A 38 -6.41 41.09 -15.28
N VAL A 39 -6.87 39.85 -15.36
CA VAL A 39 -6.88 39.07 -16.61
C VAL A 39 -7.86 39.67 -17.63
N ALA A 40 -9.03 40.13 -17.18
CA ALA A 40 -9.98 40.82 -18.05
C ALA A 40 -9.43 42.15 -18.61
N LEU A 41 -8.69 42.91 -17.79
CA LEU A 41 -8.03 44.16 -18.21
C LEU A 41 -6.86 43.91 -19.17
N LEU A 42 -6.08 42.85 -18.97
CA LEU A 42 -5.00 42.45 -19.89
C LEU A 42 -5.56 41.95 -21.23
N ALA A 43 -6.67 41.23 -21.22
CA ALA A 43 -7.36 40.81 -22.44
C ALA A 43 -7.95 42.00 -23.20
N ALA A 44 -8.47 43.02 -22.50
CA ALA A 44 -8.95 44.26 -23.11
C ALA A 44 -7.80 45.14 -23.66
N GLY A 45 -6.65 45.16 -23.01
CA GLY A 45 -5.48 45.93 -23.44
C GLY A 45 -4.76 45.37 -24.68
N ALA A 46 -4.82 44.05 -24.89
CA ALA A 46 -4.19 43.39 -26.04
C ALA A 46 -4.88 43.71 -27.39
N VAL A 47 -6.10 44.25 -27.37
CA VAL A 47 -6.86 44.64 -28.58
C VAL A 47 -6.44 46.03 -29.10
N GLY A 48 -5.66 46.80 -28.33
CA GLY A 48 -5.28 48.15 -28.71
C GLY A 48 -3.82 48.48 -28.45
N SER A 49 -2.88 47.94 -29.22
CA SER A 49 -1.54 48.53 -29.39
C SER A 49 -0.78 47.92 -30.57
N ASN A 50 -0.73 48.66 -31.68
CA ASN A 50 0.32 48.53 -32.69
C ASN A 50 1.56 49.26 -32.15
N PHE A 51 2.68 48.56 -31.94
CA PHE A 51 3.96 49.22 -31.73
C PHE A 51 5.13 48.55 -32.46
N VAL A 52 5.79 49.45 -33.20
CA VAL A 52 7.00 49.44 -33.99
C VAL A 52 8.17 48.62 -33.45
N ALA A 53 8.88 47.98 -34.38
CA ALA A 53 10.11 47.21 -34.21
C ALA A 53 11.32 48.05 -33.78
N ALA A 54 12.24 47.44 -33.03
CA ALA A 54 13.62 47.89 -32.92
C ALA A 54 14.57 46.68 -32.90
N GLU A 55 15.53 46.71 -33.82
CA GLU A 55 16.68 45.82 -33.94
C GLU A 55 17.65 45.93 -32.75
N GLY A 56 18.49 44.90 -32.57
CA GLY A 56 19.85 45.13 -32.08
C GLY A 56 20.48 44.02 -31.24
N ALA A 57 21.50 43.37 -31.82
CA ALA A 57 22.65 42.68 -31.17
C ALA A 57 22.34 41.48 -30.25
N GLY A 58 23.06 40.36 -30.24
CA GLY A 58 24.36 39.96 -30.75
C GLY A 58 24.76 38.77 -29.87
N ARG A 59 24.97 37.58 -30.45
CA ARG A 59 25.41 36.38 -29.71
C ARG A 59 26.71 35.84 -30.29
N PRO A 60 27.69 35.45 -29.46
CA PRO A 60 28.95 34.91 -29.93
C PRO A 60 28.86 33.41 -30.24
N ALA A 61 29.70 33.01 -31.17
CA ALA A 61 29.82 31.69 -31.77
C ALA A 61 30.39 30.63 -30.82
N LEU A 62 29.84 29.41 -30.91
CA LEU A 62 30.45 28.18 -30.39
C LEU A 62 30.77 27.25 -31.56
N ARG A 63 32.05 26.88 -31.64
CA ARG A 63 32.65 25.94 -32.61
C ARG A 63 32.07 24.53 -32.42
N LEU A 64 31.65 23.90 -33.53
CA LEU A 64 31.46 22.45 -33.64
C LEU A 64 32.30 21.90 -34.80
N LEU A 65 32.90 20.74 -34.56
CA LEU A 65 33.76 19.95 -35.46
C LEU A 65 32.96 19.25 -36.58
N PRO A 66 33.61 18.85 -37.69
CA PRO A 66 32.92 18.49 -38.93
C PRO A 66 32.50 17.02 -38.98
N SER A 67 31.26 16.79 -39.43
CA SER A 67 30.78 15.48 -39.89
C SER A 67 30.70 15.47 -41.42
N ARG A 68 31.32 14.44 -42.02
CA ARG A 68 31.36 14.17 -43.47
C ARG A 68 30.09 13.43 -43.92
N TYR A 69 29.34 13.95 -44.89
CA TYR A 69 28.65 13.18 -45.95
C TYR A 69 28.24 14.13 -47.11
N PRO A 70 28.24 13.67 -48.38
CA PRO A 70 28.08 14.52 -49.58
C PRO A 70 26.61 14.73 -50.02
N PRO A 71 26.31 15.76 -50.83
CA PRO A 71 24.94 16.17 -51.14
C PRO A 71 24.40 15.55 -52.43
N LYS A 72 23.07 15.32 -52.47
CA LYS A 72 22.30 15.11 -53.70
C LYS A 72 21.54 16.40 -54.05
N ARG A 73 21.71 16.85 -55.29
CA ARG A 73 20.96 17.94 -55.95
C ARG A 73 19.53 17.51 -56.25
N GLY A 74 18.59 18.46 -56.18
CA GLY A 74 17.28 18.29 -56.81
C GLY A 74 16.29 19.44 -56.54
N ALA A 75 15.95 20.13 -57.62
CA ALA A 75 14.68 20.79 -57.92
C ALA A 75 14.27 22.12 -57.24
N VAL A 76 14.37 23.15 -58.10
CA VAL A 76 13.52 24.34 -58.27
C VAL A 76 12.08 24.17 -57.80
N SER A 77 11.57 25.14 -57.03
CA SER A 77 10.12 25.37 -56.87
C SER A 77 9.82 26.86 -56.76
N ALA A 78 8.76 27.26 -57.47
CA ALA A 78 8.36 28.63 -57.77
C ALA A 78 7.71 29.34 -56.57
N ARG A 79 7.90 30.66 -56.53
CA ARG A 79 7.29 31.62 -55.60
C ARG A 79 5.86 31.95 -56.06
N PRO A 80 4.84 31.88 -55.19
CA PRO A 80 3.63 32.68 -55.35
C PRO A 80 3.64 33.85 -54.36
N ALA A 81 3.34 35.03 -54.88
CA ALA A 81 3.06 36.24 -54.12
C ALA A 81 1.57 36.25 -53.73
N SER A 82 1.26 36.40 -52.45
CA SER A 82 0.07 37.08 -51.90
C SER A 82 -0.07 36.76 -50.40
N SER A 83 0.41 37.65 -49.53
CA SER A 83 0.26 37.48 -48.08
C SER A 83 0.10 38.82 -47.38
N SER A 84 -1.11 39.39 -47.41
CA SER A 84 -1.49 40.48 -46.51
C SER A 84 -2.83 40.25 -45.82
N ALA A 85 -3.72 39.39 -46.33
CA ALA A 85 -4.99 39.05 -45.67
C ALA A 85 -4.92 37.83 -44.71
N GLN A 86 -3.90 36.98 -44.80
CA GLN A 86 -3.71 35.84 -43.89
C GLN A 86 -3.07 36.21 -42.54
N SER A 87 -2.45 37.39 -42.45
CA SER A 87 -1.70 37.82 -41.26
C SER A 87 -2.60 38.10 -40.04
N GLU A 88 -3.78 38.69 -40.26
CA GLU A 88 -4.69 39.06 -39.15
C GLU A 88 -5.49 37.88 -38.58
N GLY A 89 -5.86 36.90 -39.41
CA GLY A 89 -6.50 35.67 -38.91
C GLY A 89 -5.54 34.82 -38.07
N GLN A 90 -4.25 34.82 -38.43
CA GLN A 90 -3.23 34.06 -37.74
C GLN A 90 -2.83 34.70 -36.41
N SER A 91 -2.80 36.05 -36.32
CA SER A 91 -2.51 36.75 -35.06
C SER A 91 -3.60 36.53 -34.01
N ASN A 92 -4.88 36.56 -34.40
CA ASN A 92 -6.01 36.29 -33.51
C ASN A 92 -6.02 34.83 -33.00
N GLY A 93 -5.69 33.86 -33.87
CA GLY A 93 -5.56 32.46 -33.48
C GLY A 93 -4.44 32.22 -32.47
N ILE A 94 -3.27 32.87 -32.67
CA ILE A 94 -2.13 32.77 -31.75
C ILE A 94 -2.43 33.45 -30.41
N ALA A 95 -3.11 34.61 -30.42
CA ALA A 95 -3.52 35.30 -29.19
C ALA A 95 -4.50 34.46 -28.36
N LEU A 96 -5.50 33.84 -28.99
CA LEU A 96 -6.45 32.95 -28.34
C LEU A 96 -5.75 31.71 -27.77
N LEU A 97 -4.83 31.10 -28.52
CA LEU A 97 -4.06 29.94 -28.07
C LEU A 97 -3.19 30.28 -26.85
N ASN A 98 -2.54 31.45 -26.85
CA ASN A 98 -1.72 31.91 -25.74
C ASN A 98 -2.57 32.20 -24.48
N LEU A 99 -3.77 32.77 -24.65
CA LEU A 99 -4.71 33.01 -23.56
C LEU A 99 -5.18 31.70 -22.93
N VAL A 100 -5.60 30.73 -23.75
CA VAL A 100 -6.00 29.39 -23.29
C VAL A 100 -4.83 28.71 -22.56
N THR A 101 -3.61 28.82 -23.10
CA THR A 101 -2.41 28.26 -22.47
C THR A 101 -2.11 28.90 -21.11
N MET A 102 -2.26 30.22 -20.96
CA MET A 102 -2.09 30.90 -19.68
C MET A 102 -3.16 30.50 -18.67
N LEU A 103 -4.43 30.38 -19.09
CA LEU A 103 -5.52 29.89 -18.24
C LEU A 103 -5.27 28.44 -17.79
N PHE A 104 -4.73 27.59 -18.67
CA PHE A 104 -4.40 26.22 -18.33
C PHE A 104 -3.18 26.10 -17.40
N GLY A 105 -2.12 26.89 -17.64
CA GLY A 105 -0.92 26.92 -16.81
C GLY A 105 -1.17 27.47 -15.40
N SER A 106 -2.03 28.48 -15.27
CA SER A 106 -2.43 29.03 -13.97
C SER A 106 -3.27 28.04 -13.14
N ASN A 107 -4.02 27.14 -13.78
CA ASN A 107 -4.73 26.05 -13.09
C ASN A 107 -3.76 25.07 -12.39
N GLN A 108 -2.65 24.71 -13.03
CA GLN A 108 -1.62 23.82 -12.46
C GLN A 108 -0.95 24.42 -11.22
N VAL A 109 -0.67 25.73 -11.24
CA VAL A 109 -0.06 26.43 -10.09
C VAL A 109 -1.03 26.48 -8.91
N LEU A 110 -2.31 26.75 -9.16
CA LEU A 110 -3.37 26.82 -8.14
C LEU A 110 -3.70 25.45 -7.51
N ILE A 111 -3.74 24.38 -8.31
CA ILE A 111 -3.92 23.00 -7.79
C ILE A 111 -2.78 22.67 -6.83
N LYS A 112 -1.54 22.98 -7.20
CA LYS A 112 -0.38 22.76 -6.33
C LYS A 112 -0.37 23.63 -5.07
N THR A 113 -0.92 24.84 -5.13
CA THR A 113 -1.01 25.70 -3.93
C THR A 113 -2.12 25.25 -2.98
N LEU A 114 -3.22 24.72 -3.51
CA LEU A 114 -4.31 24.14 -2.70
C LEU A 114 -3.96 22.78 -2.10
N GLU A 115 -3.10 21.99 -2.75
CA GLU A 115 -2.54 20.76 -2.17
C GLU A 115 -1.60 21.02 -0.98
N THR A 116 -1.05 22.24 -0.87
CA THR A 116 -0.10 22.60 0.21
C THR A 116 -0.74 23.26 1.43
N ASP A 117 -2.00 23.71 1.35
CA ASP A 117 -2.70 24.32 2.49
C ASP A 117 -3.55 23.29 3.25
N ASP A 118 -3.41 23.28 4.58
CA ASP A 118 -3.73 22.18 5.49
C ASP A 118 -5.15 21.59 5.44
N ALA A 119 -5.17 20.26 5.63
CA ALA A 119 -6.26 19.29 5.59
C ALA A 119 -7.41 19.43 6.62
N THR A 120 -8.02 20.62 6.78
CA THR A 120 -9.16 20.79 7.72
C THR A 120 -10.42 21.49 7.17
N ALA A 121 -10.44 21.94 5.91
CA ALA A 121 -11.67 22.37 5.27
C ALA A 121 -12.31 21.20 4.49
N GLY A 122 -13.58 20.89 4.79
CA GLY A 122 -14.26 19.67 4.33
C GLY A 122 -14.24 19.47 2.82
N ALA A 123 -14.06 18.22 2.39
CA ALA A 123 -13.90 17.82 0.99
C ALA A 123 -15.05 18.26 0.04
N MET A 124 -16.24 18.59 0.57
CA MET A 124 -17.32 19.16 -0.24
C MET A 124 -17.04 20.58 -0.75
N ASP A 125 -16.28 21.40 0.00
CA ASP A 125 -15.97 22.77 -0.42
C ASP A 125 -15.01 22.80 -1.62
N SER A 126 -14.08 21.84 -1.71
CA SER A 126 -13.10 21.81 -2.79
C SER A 126 -13.73 21.40 -4.14
N CYS A 127 -14.67 20.44 -4.10
CA CYS A 127 -15.45 20.06 -5.29
C CYS A 127 -16.35 21.21 -5.76
N LEU A 128 -17.09 21.83 -4.84
CA LEU A 128 -17.94 22.98 -5.15
C LEU A 128 -17.13 24.16 -5.71
N CYS A 129 -15.96 24.46 -5.14
CA CYS A 129 -15.08 25.52 -5.63
C CYS A 129 -14.55 25.24 -7.03
N MET A 130 -14.18 23.99 -7.34
CA MET A 130 -13.77 23.61 -8.69
C MET A 130 -14.94 23.72 -9.68
N THR A 131 -16.13 23.23 -9.32
CA THR A 131 -17.34 23.35 -10.16
C THR A 131 -17.74 24.80 -10.40
N LEU A 132 -17.75 25.64 -9.36
CA LEU A 132 -18.02 27.08 -9.48
C LEU A 132 -16.99 27.77 -10.38
N ARG A 133 -15.71 27.43 -10.24
CA ARG A 133 -14.62 28.00 -11.05
C ARG A 133 -14.78 27.67 -12.53
N PHE A 134 -15.03 26.41 -12.87
CA PHE A 134 -15.26 26.00 -14.26
C PHE A 134 -16.58 26.58 -14.81
N GLY A 135 -17.61 26.70 -13.98
CA GLY A 135 -18.86 27.38 -14.33
C GLY A 135 -18.64 28.86 -14.65
N ILE A 136 -17.86 29.58 -13.83
CA ILE A 136 -17.52 30.99 -14.07
C ILE A 136 -16.66 31.15 -15.34
N ALA A 137 -15.68 30.27 -15.57
CA ALA A 137 -14.86 30.32 -16.78
C ALA A 137 -15.69 30.08 -18.05
N ALA A 138 -16.63 29.12 -18.01
CA ALA A 138 -17.55 28.86 -19.12
C ALA A 138 -18.49 30.04 -19.36
N LEU A 139 -19.03 30.65 -18.30
CA LEU A 139 -19.88 31.84 -18.39
C LEU A 139 -19.13 33.06 -18.93
N ALA A 140 -17.88 33.28 -18.49
CA ALA A 140 -17.04 34.38 -18.97
C ALA A 140 -16.71 34.22 -20.46
N LEU A 141 -16.42 32.99 -20.91
CA LEU A 141 -16.19 32.70 -22.32
C LEU A 141 -17.49 32.90 -23.14
N GLY A 142 -18.63 32.42 -22.65
CA GLY A 142 -19.93 32.65 -23.27
C GLY A 142 -20.29 34.13 -23.38
N ALA A 143 -20.02 34.91 -22.33
CA ALA A 143 -20.23 36.36 -22.32
C ALA A 143 -19.30 37.09 -23.30
N ALA A 144 -18.02 36.71 -23.38
CA ALA A 144 -17.08 37.29 -24.34
C ALA A 144 -17.51 37.04 -25.80
N ILE A 145 -18.00 35.83 -26.10
CA ILE A 145 -18.56 35.49 -27.42
C ILE A 145 -19.83 36.30 -27.71
N PHE A 146 -20.72 36.45 -26.72
CA PHE A 146 -21.95 37.22 -26.85
C PHE A 146 -21.68 38.71 -27.08
N VAL A 147 -20.74 39.31 -26.32
CA VAL A 147 -20.32 40.70 -26.48
C VAL A 147 -19.61 40.91 -27.83
N GLY A 148 -18.80 39.96 -28.28
CA GLY A 148 -18.19 39.98 -29.62
C GLY A 148 -19.24 40.00 -30.75
N ARG A 149 -20.35 39.26 -30.58
CA ARG A 149 -21.51 39.33 -31.49
C ARG A 149 -22.27 40.65 -31.39
N LEU A 150 -22.40 41.23 -30.19
CA LEU A 150 -23.13 42.48 -29.99
C LEU A 150 -22.36 43.71 -30.50
N MET A 151 -21.03 43.70 -30.38
CA MET A 151 -20.14 44.77 -30.85
C MET A 151 -19.91 44.71 -32.36
N SER A 152 -20.17 43.56 -32.99
CA SER A 152 -20.33 43.42 -34.44
C SER A 152 -21.68 44.02 -34.88
N GLY A 153 -21.83 45.34 -34.71
CA GLY A 153 -23.09 46.04 -34.97
C GLY A 153 -23.58 45.90 -36.42
N PRO A 154 -24.88 46.16 -36.70
CA PRO A 154 -25.53 45.97 -38.00
C PRO A 154 -25.12 46.97 -39.09
N GLN A 155 -23.97 47.63 -38.98
CA GLN A 155 -23.49 48.60 -39.96
C GLN A 155 -22.49 47.98 -40.95
N LYS A 156 -23.02 47.20 -41.90
CA LYS A 156 -22.54 47.13 -43.31
C LYS A 156 -23.43 46.19 -44.10
N GLU A 157 -24.64 46.65 -44.42
CA GLU A 157 -25.59 45.93 -45.28
C GLU A 157 -25.81 46.56 -46.66
N ALA A 158 -25.03 47.57 -47.07
CA ALA A 158 -25.30 48.25 -48.35
C ALA A 158 -24.22 48.11 -49.45
N ALA A 159 -23.10 47.43 -49.24
CA ALA A 159 -22.09 47.29 -50.30
C ALA A 159 -21.15 46.09 -50.11
N LEU A 160 -21.65 44.86 -50.35
CA LEU A 160 -20.90 43.70 -50.88
C LEU A 160 -21.86 42.48 -50.88
N SER A 161 -22.64 42.31 -51.95
CA SER A 161 -23.60 41.19 -52.05
C SER A 161 -23.05 39.96 -52.79
N GLU A 162 -21.73 39.85 -53.05
CA GLU A 162 -21.20 38.70 -53.81
C GLU A 162 -19.95 38.02 -53.23
N ALA A 163 -19.47 38.42 -52.05
CA ALA A 163 -18.34 37.74 -51.38
C ALA A 163 -18.63 37.34 -49.93
N LYS A 164 -19.91 37.36 -49.51
CA LYS A 164 -20.31 37.27 -48.10
C LYS A 164 -20.57 35.83 -47.60
N ASP A 165 -20.78 34.86 -48.50
CA ASP A 165 -21.18 33.49 -48.10
C ASP A 165 -20.03 32.59 -47.59
N ALA A 166 -18.76 32.92 -47.90
CA ALA A 166 -17.62 32.09 -47.50
C ALA A 166 -16.96 32.53 -46.17
N GLY A 167 -17.07 33.81 -45.79
CA GLY A 167 -16.42 34.35 -44.59
C GLY A 167 -17.22 34.14 -43.30
N GLU A 168 -18.55 34.26 -43.39
CA GLU A 168 -19.44 34.13 -42.22
C GLU A 168 -19.59 32.67 -41.77
N THR A 169 -19.49 31.71 -42.70
CA THR A 169 -19.46 30.28 -42.42
C THR A 169 -18.19 29.87 -41.67
N MET A 170 -17.03 30.46 -42.02
CA MET A 170 -15.75 30.10 -41.40
C MET A 170 -15.64 30.61 -39.95
N SER A 171 -16.14 31.81 -39.65
CA SER A 171 -16.17 32.35 -38.27
C SER A 171 -17.12 31.57 -37.36
N ASN A 172 -18.29 31.18 -37.86
CA ASN A 172 -19.23 30.35 -37.10
C ASN A 172 -18.67 28.94 -36.86
N CYS A 173 -17.95 28.36 -37.83
CA CYS A 173 -17.29 27.07 -37.66
C CYS A 173 -16.24 27.10 -36.55
N VAL A 174 -15.39 28.13 -36.50
CA VAL A 174 -14.37 28.28 -35.43
C VAL A 174 -15.01 28.41 -34.04
N LEU A 175 -16.10 29.16 -33.92
CA LEU A 175 -16.84 29.29 -32.65
C LEU A 175 -17.49 27.97 -32.21
N ILE A 176 -18.08 27.23 -33.15
CA ILE A 176 -18.69 25.92 -32.87
C ILE A 176 -17.61 24.92 -32.44
N CYS A 177 -16.49 24.83 -33.17
CA CYS A 177 -15.38 23.95 -32.82
C CYS A 177 -14.75 24.32 -31.46
N GLY A 178 -14.65 25.63 -31.14
CA GLY A 178 -14.16 26.09 -29.84
C GLY A 178 -15.09 25.73 -28.68
N ALA A 179 -16.40 25.87 -28.87
CA ALA A 179 -17.40 25.48 -27.89
C ALA A 179 -17.41 23.95 -27.68
N GLU A 180 -17.36 23.18 -28.77
CA GLU A 180 -17.30 21.73 -28.74
C GLU A 180 -16.05 21.22 -28.01
N LEU A 181 -14.87 21.76 -28.34
CA LEU A 181 -13.61 21.42 -27.67
C LEU A 181 -13.66 21.72 -26.16
N SER A 182 -14.29 22.84 -25.77
CA SER A 182 -14.45 23.22 -24.37
C SER A 182 -15.35 22.24 -23.60
N VAL A 183 -16.44 21.76 -24.24
CA VAL A 183 -17.31 20.72 -23.67
C VAL A 183 -16.54 19.42 -23.50
N TRP A 184 -15.78 18.99 -24.51
CA TRP A 184 -14.98 17.76 -24.42
C TRP A 184 -13.90 17.83 -23.34
N LEU A 185 -13.21 18.96 -23.20
CA LEU A 185 -12.22 19.16 -22.13
C LEU A 185 -12.88 19.12 -20.74
N PHE A 186 -14.04 19.76 -20.59
CA PHE A 186 -14.81 19.70 -19.34
C PHE A 186 -15.26 18.27 -19.02
N LEU A 187 -15.81 17.54 -20.00
CA LEU A 187 -16.27 16.17 -19.83
C LEU A 187 -15.12 15.24 -19.48
N GLY A 188 -13.97 15.38 -20.17
CA GLY A 188 -12.76 14.62 -19.90
C GLY A 188 -12.22 14.87 -18.49
N PHE A 189 -12.23 16.12 -18.03
CA PHE A 189 -11.83 16.46 -16.67
C PHE A 189 -12.82 15.93 -15.63
N MET A 190 -14.14 16.03 -15.87
CA MET A 190 -15.16 15.45 -14.99
C MET A 190 -15.03 13.93 -14.91
N LEU A 191 -14.79 13.24 -16.02
CA LEU A 191 -14.54 11.80 -16.06
C LEU A 191 -13.22 11.43 -15.38
N GLN A 192 -12.18 12.26 -15.46
CA GLN A 192 -10.94 12.08 -14.69
C GLN A 192 -11.16 12.32 -13.20
N ALA A 193 -11.97 13.30 -12.79
CA ALA A 193 -12.27 13.59 -11.39
C ALA A 193 -13.15 12.49 -10.76
N VAL A 194 -14.20 12.06 -11.48
CA VAL A 194 -15.02 10.90 -11.12
C VAL A 194 -14.15 9.63 -11.16
N GLY A 195 -13.35 9.45 -12.21
CA GLY A 195 -12.38 8.37 -12.33
C GLY A 195 -11.39 8.35 -11.17
N LEU A 196 -10.88 9.49 -10.70
CA LEU A 196 -10.00 9.59 -9.53
C LEU A 196 -10.74 9.32 -8.21
N GLN A 197 -12.04 9.63 -8.13
CA GLN A 197 -12.89 9.25 -7.00
C GLN A 197 -13.19 7.74 -6.97
N TYR A 198 -13.33 7.09 -8.14
CA TYR A 198 -13.67 5.67 -8.26
C TYR A 198 -12.47 4.75 -8.50
N THR A 199 -11.32 5.27 -8.91
CA THR A 199 -10.06 4.53 -8.99
C THR A 199 -9.35 4.63 -7.64
N THR A 200 -8.96 3.47 -7.14
CA THR A 200 -8.36 3.21 -5.82
C THR A 200 -7.03 3.92 -5.51
N ALA A 201 -6.60 4.87 -6.33
CA ALA A 201 -5.39 5.65 -6.09
C ALA A 201 -5.59 6.81 -5.09
N SER A 202 -6.81 7.31 -4.92
CA SER A 202 -7.14 8.36 -3.93
C SER A 202 -7.93 7.86 -2.70
N SER A 203 -8.41 6.61 -2.74
CA SER A 203 -9.33 6.03 -1.73
C SER A 203 -8.69 5.69 -0.37
N GLY A 204 -7.46 6.13 -0.09
CA GLY A 204 -6.86 6.02 1.25
C GLY A 204 -7.60 6.85 2.32
N ALA A 205 -8.46 7.80 1.93
CA ALA A 205 -9.12 8.72 2.85
C ALA A 205 -10.66 8.56 2.94
N LEU A 206 -11.31 7.74 2.11
CA LEU A 206 -12.77 7.85 1.93
C LEU A 206 -13.50 6.55 1.57
N LEU A 207 -13.30 5.48 2.36
CA LEU A 207 -14.14 4.28 2.28
C LEU A 207 -14.76 3.93 3.64
N GLY A 208 -15.93 4.51 3.88
CA GLY A 208 -16.85 4.15 4.95
C GLY A 208 -18.24 3.88 4.39
N ARG A 209 -18.47 2.69 3.82
CA ARG A 209 -19.76 1.96 3.88
C ARG A 209 -19.69 0.67 3.06
N GLY A 210 -19.85 -0.47 3.73
CA GLY A 210 -20.09 -1.77 3.09
C GLY A 210 -19.36 -2.93 3.77
N GLY A 211 -19.84 -3.37 4.94
CA GLY A 211 -19.81 -4.79 5.34
C GLY A 211 -18.49 -5.56 5.52
N GLY A 212 -17.30 -4.98 5.36
CA GLY A 212 -16.03 -5.70 5.54
C GLY A 212 -14.92 -4.82 6.11
N TRP A 213 -14.44 -5.16 7.30
CA TRP A 213 -13.20 -4.69 7.94
C TRP A 213 -12.80 -3.23 7.64
N VAL A 214 -13.39 -2.28 8.38
CA VAL A 214 -12.96 -0.87 8.34
C VAL A 214 -11.58 -0.76 9.00
N VAL A 215 -10.52 -0.80 8.19
CA VAL A 215 -9.15 -0.51 8.61
C VAL A 215 -8.99 0.97 9.02
N GLY A 216 -9.93 1.85 8.64
CA GLY A 216 -9.86 3.31 8.81
C GLY A 216 -10.14 3.88 10.22
N GLY A 217 -10.42 3.08 11.23
CA GLY A 217 -10.82 3.58 12.57
C GLY A 217 -9.72 3.57 13.64
N ARG A 218 -8.51 3.08 13.34
CA ARG A 218 -7.49 2.87 14.38
C ARG A 218 -6.57 4.07 14.54
N PRO A 219 -6.13 4.35 15.79
CA PRO A 219 -5.05 5.31 16.00
C PRO A 219 -3.83 4.92 15.18
N VAL A 220 -3.25 5.90 14.46
CA VAL A 220 -2.05 5.71 13.62
C VAL A 220 -0.93 4.99 14.38
N LYS A 221 -0.76 5.31 15.66
CA LYS A 221 0.19 4.66 16.56
C LYS A 221 -0.04 3.14 16.69
N ALA A 222 -1.29 2.70 16.91
CA ALA A 222 -1.62 1.28 17.04
C ALA A 222 -1.32 0.52 15.74
N ARG A 223 -1.58 1.14 14.58
CA ARG A 223 -1.22 0.58 13.28
C ARG A 223 0.29 0.43 13.12
N LEU A 224 1.07 1.44 13.50
CA LEU A 224 2.55 1.38 13.45
C LEU A 224 3.11 0.32 14.41
N GLU A 225 2.56 0.20 15.61
CA GLU A 225 2.93 -0.85 16.57
C GLU A 225 2.66 -2.24 16.02
N TYR A 226 1.49 -2.47 15.42
CA TYR A 226 1.16 -3.71 14.73
C TYR A 226 2.15 -4.04 13.61
N LEU A 227 2.41 -3.08 12.71
CA LEU A 227 3.33 -3.30 11.59
C LEU A 227 4.77 -3.53 12.07
N ALA A 228 5.20 -2.91 13.17
CA ALA A 228 6.49 -3.16 13.78
C ALA A 228 6.59 -4.57 14.38
N GLY A 229 5.54 -5.03 15.08
CA GLY A 229 5.46 -6.40 15.57
C GLY A 229 5.51 -7.42 14.44
N PHE A 230 4.75 -7.21 13.38
CA PHE A 230 4.75 -8.10 12.22
C PHE A 230 6.12 -8.12 11.53
N PHE A 231 6.73 -6.95 11.32
CA PHE A 231 8.06 -6.84 10.74
C PHE A 231 9.14 -7.52 11.62
N ASP A 232 8.98 -7.50 12.94
CA ASP A 232 9.88 -8.17 13.86
C ASP A 232 9.82 -9.70 13.79
N GLY A 233 8.70 -10.28 13.36
CA GLY A 233 8.63 -11.68 12.96
C GLY A 233 9.19 -11.88 11.55
N ASP A 234 8.39 -11.56 10.54
CA ASP A 234 8.64 -11.96 9.15
C ASP A 234 9.36 -10.92 8.28
N GLY A 235 9.58 -9.71 8.79
CA GLY A 235 10.32 -8.67 8.09
C GLY A 235 11.82 -8.93 8.04
N CYS A 236 12.51 -8.33 7.07
CA CYS A 236 13.96 -8.40 6.93
C CYS A 236 14.54 -7.05 6.53
N VAL A 237 15.64 -6.68 7.20
CA VAL A 237 16.49 -5.54 6.81
C VAL A 237 17.67 -6.08 6.01
N GLY A 238 17.88 -5.53 4.82
CA GLY A 238 18.95 -5.93 3.92
C GLY A 238 19.62 -4.75 3.22
N CYS A 239 20.61 -5.09 2.40
CA CYS A 239 21.24 -4.18 1.44
C CYS A 239 21.41 -4.95 0.13
N MET A 240 21.18 -4.29 -1.00
CA MET A 240 21.51 -4.87 -2.31
C MET A 240 22.99 -4.60 -2.62
N THR A 241 23.68 -5.58 -3.21
CA THR A 241 25.11 -5.50 -3.56
C THR A 241 25.41 -4.37 -4.53
N ASP A 242 24.48 -4.08 -5.43
CA ASP A 242 24.71 -3.19 -6.57
C ASP A 242 23.97 -1.85 -6.46
N LEU A 243 23.20 -1.66 -5.39
CA LEU A 243 22.46 -0.42 -5.14
C LEU A 243 23.06 0.37 -3.96
N SER A 244 22.89 1.69 -4.02
CA SER A 244 23.34 2.59 -2.96
C SER A 244 22.48 2.58 -1.68
N GLY A 245 21.45 1.73 -1.62
CA GLY A 245 20.40 1.80 -0.60
C GLY A 245 20.34 0.61 0.36
N CYS A 246 19.65 0.83 1.48
CA CYS A 246 19.07 -0.23 2.29
C CYS A 246 17.77 -0.74 1.66
N MET A 247 17.37 -1.94 2.05
CA MET A 247 16.12 -2.58 1.63
C MET A 247 15.37 -3.07 2.87
N LEU A 248 14.06 -2.85 2.88
CA LEU A 248 13.14 -3.53 3.79
C LEU A 248 12.29 -4.48 2.97
N THR A 249 12.10 -5.70 3.45
CA THR A 249 11.21 -6.68 2.82
C THR A 249 10.37 -7.41 3.85
N VAL A 250 9.17 -7.81 3.47
CA VAL A 250 8.28 -8.69 4.23
C VAL A 250 7.77 -9.73 3.25
N THR A 251 7.99 -11.00 3.54
CA THR A 251 7.52 -12.11 2.69
C THR A 251 6.35 -12.80 3.37
N GLN A 252 5.32 -13.12 2.60
CA GLN A 252 4.15 -13.86 3.08
C GLN A 252 3.66 -14.88 2.05
N SER A 253 2.87 -15.84 2.53
CA SER A 253 2.09 -16.69 1.65
C SER A 253 0.98 -15.88 0.97
N TYR A 254 0.58 -16.29 -0.23
CA TYR A 254 -0.51 -15.65 -0.98
C TYR A 254 -1.80 -15.50 -0.15
N ASP A 255 -2.12 -16.48 0.70
CA ASP A 255 -3.33 -16.49 1.55
C ASP A 255 -3.28 -15.48 2.71
N SER A 256 -2.18 -14.75 2.86
CA SER A 256 -1.99 -13.72 3.89
C SER A 256 -1.44 -12.43 3.27
N ALA A 257 -1.80 -12.17 2.00
CA ALA A 257 -1.34 -11.00 1.25
C ALA A 257 -1.86 -9.67 1.82
N GLU A 258 -2.93 -9.70 2.61
CA GLU A 258 -3.58 -8.53 3.20
C GLU A 258 -2.60 -7.70 4.04
N VAL A 259 -1.69 -8.34 4.77
CA VAL A 259 -0.69 -7.63 5.56
C VAL A 259 0.33 -6.90 4.66
N LEU A 260 0.66 -7.45 3.49
CA LEU A 260 1.54 -6.79 2.53
C LEU A 260 0.88 -5.53 1.97
N MET A 261 -0.44 -5.55 1.79
CA MET A 261 -1.22 -4.36 1.41
C MET A 261 -1.17 -3.30 2.52
N LEU A 262 -1.22 -3.69 3.80
CA LEU A 262 -1.07 -2.74 4.91
C LEU A 262 0.31 -2.08 4.94
N PHE A 263 1.38 -2.82 4.64
CA PHE A 263 2.72 -2.25 4.49
C PHE A 263 2.80 -1.30 3.29
N ARG A 264 2.21 -1.67 2.15
CA ARG A 264 2.16 -0.82 0.95
C ARG A 264 1.41 0.48 1.20
N GLU A 265 0.27 0.42 1.87
CA GLU A 265 -0.52 1.60 2.20
C GLU A 265 0.20 2.50 3.21
N ALA A 266 0.84 1.92 4.23
CA ALA A 266 1.52 2.69 5.29
C ALA A 266 2.84 3.34 4.83
N PHE A 267 3.57 2.70 3.92
CA PHE A 267 4.94 3.10 3.61
C PHE A 267 5.25 3.20 2.09
N GLY A 268 4.29 2.91 1.23
CA GLY A 268 4.50 2.79 -0.22
C GLY A 268 5.22 1.50 -0.60
N GLY A 269 5.97 1.53 -1.70
CA GLY A 269 6.74 0.38 -2.18
C GLY A 269 5.99 -0.50 -3.16
N SER A 270 6.58 -1.65 -3.48
CA SER A 270 6.03 -2.60 -4.44
C SER A 270 5.76 -3.94 -3.78
N ILE A 271 4.70 -4.60 -4.25
CA ILE A 271 4.42 -6.00 -3.94
C ILE A 271 4.77 -6.81 -5.18
N GLY A 272 5.64 -7.79 -4.99
CA GLY A 272 6.13 -8.67 -6.03
C GLY A 272 5.91 -10.13 -5.66
N ARG A 273 6.18 -11.01 -6.63
CA ARG A 273 6.22 -12.45 -6.41
C ARG A 273 7.62 -12.84 -5.95
N GLU A 274 7.72 -13.49 -4.79
CA GLU A 274 8.98 -14.07 -4.30
C GLU A 274 9.17 -15.48 -4.88
N GLY A 275 8.09 -16.27 -4.88
CA GLY A 275 8.10 -17.64 -5.40
C GLY A 275 6.77 -17.98 -6.08
N GLY A 276 6.85 -18.63 -7.24
CA GLY A 276 5.66 -19.04 -8.01
C GLY A 276 4.80 -20.11 -7.35
N GLY A 277 5.31 -20.76 -6.30
CA GLY A 277 4.79 -22.04 -5.84
C GLY A 277 5.15 -23.15 -6.83
N VAL A 278 5.50 -24.35 -6.35
CA VAL A 278 5.75 -25.51 -7.19
C VAL A 278 5.05 -26.71 -6.58
N GLY A 279 4.25 -27.41 -7.41
CA GLY A 279 3.42 -28.54 -7.00
C GLY A 279 2.46 -28.15 -5.87
N LEU A 280 2.83 -28.53 -4.67
CA LEU A 280 2.07 -28.33 -3.44
C LEU A 280 2.52 -27.12 -2.61
N GLY A 281 3.60 -26.44 -3.00
CA GLY A 281 4.03 -25.19 -2.39
C GLY A 281 3.14 -24.04 -2.84
N LYS A 282 2.57 -23.30 -1.88
CA LYS A 282 1.79 -22.09 -2.20
C LYS A 282 2.70 -21.00 -2.76
N PRO A 283 2.21 -20.13 -3.67
CA PRO A 283 2.93 -18.94 -4.07
C PRO A 283 3.24 -18.06 -2.86
N THR A 284 4.41 -17.43 -2.90
CA THR A 284 4.84 -16.45 -1.90
C THR A 284 4.98 -15.09 -2.56
N LEU A 285 4.50 -14.09 -1.84
CA LEU A 285 4.57 -12.68 -2.23
C LEU A 285 5.53 -11.99 -1.28
N HIS A 286 6.17 -10.92 -1.76
CA HIS A 286 6.92 -10.01 -0.90
C HIS A 286 6.43 -8.59 -1.10
N TRP A 287 6.45 -7.81 -0.03
CA TRP A 287 6.46 -6.36 -0.09
C TRP A 287 7.90 -5.88 0.09
N GLN A 288 8.31 -4.87 -0.67
CA GLN A 288 9.67 -4.34 -0.60
C GLN A 288 9.78 -2.83 -0.75
N LEU A 289 10.77 -2.26 -0.07
CA LEU A 289 11.17 -0.86 -0.15
C LEU A 289 12.67 -0.71 -0.36
N TYR A 290 13.03 0.37 -1.07
CA TYR A 290 14.41 0.73 -1.37
C TYR A 290 14.71 2.19 -1.02
N GLY A 291 16.00 2.50 -0.84
CA GLY A 291 16.51 3.86 -0.81
C GLY A 291 15.86 4.75 0.26
N ASP A 292 15.43 5.96 -0.12
CA ASP A 292 14.83 6.92 0.80
C ASP A 292 13.53 6.44 1.43
N SER A 293 12.70 5.74 0.68
CA SER A 293 11.44 5.21 1.19
C SER A 293 11.71 4.16 2.28
N ALA A 294 12.69 3.27 2.07
CA ALA A 294 13.15 2.33 3.11
C ALA A 294 13.69 3.06 4.35
N ARG A 295 14.49 4.12 4.18
CA ARG A 295 14.99 4.95 5.29
C ARG A 295 13.86 5.58 6.10
N ARG A 296 12.82 6.11 5.44
CA ARG A 296 11.66 6.72 6.11
C ARG A 296 10.84 5.68 6.87
N ALA A 297 10.52 4.56 6.23
CA ALA A 297 9.80 3.46 6.88
C ALA A 297 10.57 2.93 8.10
N ALA A 298 11.90 2.76 7.98
CA ALA A 298 12.73 2.31 9.09
C ALA A 298 12.72 3.27 10.28
N ARG A 299 12.69 4.60 10.03
CA ARG A 299 12.55 5.61 11.08
C ARG A 299 11.22 5.51 11.83
N LEU A 300 10.14 5.19 11.13
CA LEU A 300 8.82 5.04 11.73
C LEU A 300 8.66 3.73 12.49
N LEU A 301 9.25 2.62 12.00
CA LEU A 301 9.15 1.31 12.62
C LEU A 301 10.09 1.14 13.83
N ALA A 302 11.29 1.72 13.80
CA ALA A 302 12.31 1.49 14.83
C ALA A 302 11.85 1.77 16.28
N PRO A 303 11.11 2.85 16.59
CA PRO A 303 10.65 3.12 17.95
C PRO A 303 9.68 2.07 18.51
N HIS A 304 9.01 1.32 17.64
CA HIS A 304 8.00 0.33 18.01
C HIS A 304 8.50 -1.11 17.85
N SER A 305 9.69 -1.31 17.30
CA SER A 305 10.33 -2.62 17.14
C SER A 305 11.11 -3.01 18.40
N ILE A 306 11.10 -4.29 18.73
CA ILE A 306 11.86 -4.92 19.81
C ILE A 306 13.03 -5.70 19.19
N THR A 307 12.75 -6.61 18.25
CA THR A 307 13.72 -7.58 17.71
C THR A 307 14.64 -6.94 16.68
N LYS A 308 14.09 -6.16 15.74
CA LYS A 308 14.85 -5.60 14.62
C LYS A 308 15.18 -4.12 14.79
N GLN A 309 14.98 -3.55 15.98
CA GLN A 309 15.18 -2.12 16.25
C GLN A 309 16.57 -1.63 15.84
N LYS A 310 17.64 -2.31 16.28
CA LYS A 310 19.03 -1.93 15.92
C LYS A 310 19.26 -1.98 14.41
N GLN A 311 18.66 -2.96 13.73
CA GLN A 311 18.76 -3.11 12.27
C GLN A 311 18.03 -1.97 11.54
N LEU A 312 16.83 -1.63 12.01
CA LEU A 312 16.03 -0.51 11.50
C LEU A 312 16.71 0.84 11.75
N LEU A 313 17.38 1.03 12.89
CA LEU A 313 18.15 2.25 13.17
C LEU A 313 19.35 2.42 12.22
N ILE A 314 20.03 1.32 11.85
CA ILE A 314 21.07 1.35 10.82
C ILE A 314 20.46 1.69 9.46
N ALA A 315 19.34 1.05 9.09
CA ALA A 315 18.65 1.32 7.83
C ALA A 315 18.13 2.77 7.74
N ALA A 316 17.63 3.33 8.84
CA ALA A 316 17.15 4.70 8.94
C ALA A 316 18.25 5.74 8.65
N ARG A 317 19.50 5.43 9.02
CA ARG A 317 20.69 6.29 8.86
C ARG A 317 21.62 5.81 7.75
N TRP A 318 21.09 5.07 6.77
CA TRP A 318 21.91 4.45 5.74
C TRP A 318 22.75 5.49 4.99
N PRO A 319 24.09 5.33 4.95
CA PRO A 319 24.98 6.37 4.46
C PRO A 319 25.01 6.43 2.92
N ALA A 320 25.30 7.61 2.37
CA ALA A 320 25.51 7.78 0.93
C ALA A 320 26.86 7.20 0.46
N SER A 321 27.92 7.37 1.27
CA SER A 321 29.27 6.96 0.88
C SER A 321 29.48 5.44 0.89
N LYS A 322 30.16 4.91 -0.14
CA LYS A 322 30.38 3.46 -0.32
C LYS A 322 31.12 2.82 0.87
N CYS A 323 32.20 3.45 1.35
CA CYS A 323 32.98 2.93 2.48
C CYS A 323 32.11 2.75 3.74
N ARG A 324 31.28 3.74 4.10
CA ARG A 324 30.37 3.63 5.25
C ARG A 324 29.24 2.61 5.03
N ARG A 325 28.81 2.39 3.77
CA ARG A 325 27.80 1.37 3.46
C ARG A 325 28.30 -0.04 3.76
N GLU A 326 29.56 -0.35 3.46
CA GLU A 326 30.16 -1.64 3.79
C GLU A 326 30.24 -1.86 5.31
N GLU A 327 30.58 -0.81 6.08
CA GLU A 327 30.56 -0.88 7.54
C GLU A 327 29.14 -1.15 8.08
N CYS A 328 28.12 -0.44 7.58
CA CYS A 328 26.73 -0.68 7.95
C CYS A 328 26.25 -2.09 7.57
N LYS A 329 26.66 -2.61 6.41
CA LYS A 329 26.38 -3.98 5.97
C LYS A 329 27.01 -5.01 6.91
N ALA A 330 28.27 -4.84 7.28
CA ALA A 330 28.94 -5.71 8.24
C ALA A 330 28.23 -5.69 9.61
N LYS A 331 27.82 -4.50 10.09
CA LYS A 331 27.02 -4.36 11.32
C LYS A 331 25.67 -5.08 11.22
N LEU A 332 24.93 -4.93 10.13
CA LEU A 332 23.67 -5.65 9.92
C LEU A 332 23.87 -7.17 9.94
N GLN A 333 24.93 -7.67 9.29
CA GLN A 333 25.25 -9.10 9.31
C GLN A 333 25.58 -9.60 10.72
N ALA A 334 26.35 -8.83 11.50
CA ALA A 334 26.65 -9.16 12.89
C ALA A 334 25.37 -9.21 13.76
N LEU A 335 24.47 -8.24 13.60
CA LEU A 335 23.18 -8.21 14.33
C LEU A 335 22.27 -9.39 14.01
N LYS A 336 22.38 -9.99 12.82
CA LYS A 336 21.62 -11.20 12.45
C LYS A 336 22.17 -12.49 13.07
N LYS A 337 23.40 -12.49 13.60
CA LYS A 337 24.04 -13.66 14.21
C LYS A 337 23.72 -13.79 15.71
N HIS A 338 23.34 -12.71 16.37
CA HIS A 338 23.13 -12.65 17.82
C HIS A 338 21.75 -12.09 18.16
N ASP A 339 21.34 -12.26 19.42
CA ASP A 339 20.14 -11.62 19.94
C ASP A 339 20.36 -10.10 19.98
N SER A 340 19.81 -9.40 18.99
CA SER A 340 19.90 -7.95 18.86
C SER A 340 18.66 -7.23 19.39
N ALA A 341 17.72 -7.96 19.98
CA ALA A 341 16.50 -7.39 20.52
C ALA A 341 16.81 -6.41 21.66
N VAL A 342 15.98 -5.38 21.77
CA VAL A 342 16.07 -4.36 22.81
C VAL A 342 14.83 -4.46 23.68
N ALA A 343 15.02 -4.57 24.99
CA ALA A 343 13.91 -4.52 25.92
C ALA A 343 13.16 -3.19 25.75
N GLY A 344 11.86 -3.26 25.49
CA GLY A 344 11.04 -2.10 25.19
C GLY A 344 9.58 -2.31 25.61
N PRO A 345 8.79 -1.23 25.68
CA PRO A 345 7.38 -1.32 26.00
C PRO A 345 6.65 -2.11 24.91
N CYS A 346 6.12 -3.28 25.28
CA CYS A 346 5.21 -4.05 24.44
C CYS A 346 3.78 -3.50 24.58
N SER A 347 3.04 -3.47 23.48
CA SER A 347 1.61 -3.16 23.44
C SER A 347 0.82 -4.34 22.87
N TRP A 348 -0.51 -4.33 23.03
CA TRP A 348 -1.35 -5.35 22.41
C TRP A 348 -1.32 -5.30 20.88
N SER A 349 -1.17 -4.12 20.27
CA SER A 349 -1.05 -3.98 18.82
C SER A 349 0.26 -4.57 18.31
N TYR A 350 1.39 -4.27 18.97
CA TYR A 350 2.67 -4.91 18.68
C TYR A 350 2.56 -6.44 18.82
N PHE A 351 2.00 -6.92 19.93
CA PHE A 351 1.89 -8.36 20.16
C PHE A 351 1.01 -9.04 19.11
N ALA A 352 -0.13 -8.44 18.72
CA ALA A 352 -0.97 -8.97 17.65
C ALA A 352 -0.20 -9.11 16.32
N GLY A 353 0.54 -8.07 15.92
CA GLY A 353 1.37 -8.13 14.70
C GLY A 353 2.47 -9.18 14.77
N PHE A 354 3.18 -9.26 15.90
CA PHE A 354 4.22 -10.28 16.10
C PHE A 354 3.64 -11.69 16.12
N PHE A 355 2.45 -11.87 16.71
CA PHE A 355 1.76 -13.16 16.75
C PHE A 355 1.22 -13.57 15.38
N ASP A 356 0.79 -12.63 14.54
CA ASP A 356 0.40 -12.90 13.15
C ASP A 356 1.56 -13.37 12.29
N ALA A 357 2.79 -12.96 12.59
CA ALA A 357 3.98 -13.53 11.97
C ALA A 357 4.36 -14.89 12.62
N GLU A 358 4.69 -14.90 13.91
CA GLU A 358 5.40 -16.01 14.58
C GLU A 358 4.52 -16.89 15.48
N GLY A 359 3.31 -16.45 15.77
CA GLY A 359 2.39 -17.10 16.69
C GLY A 359 1.69 -18.32 16.11
N TYR A 360 1.24 -19.20 17.00
CA TYR A 360 0.53 -20.42 16.65
C TYR A 360 -0.59 -20.68 17.66
N ILE A 361 -1.79 -20.96 17.13
CA ILE A 361 -2.96 -21.33 17.91
C ILE A 361 -3.21 -22.81 17.70
N SER A 362 -3.24 -23.58 18.79
CA SER A 362 -3.58 -25.00 18.73
C SER A 362 -4.54 -25.41 19.83
N GLN A 363 -5.29 -26.46 19.53
CA GLN A 363 -6.13 -27.14 20.49
C GLN A 363 -5.48 -28.47 20.87
N SER A 364 -5.42 -28.76 22.16
CA SER A 364 -4.97 -30.08 22.64
C SER A 364 -5.96 -31.16 22.21
N SER A 365 -5.44 -32.30 21.74
CA SER A 365 -6.27 -33.43 21.30
C SER A 365 -7.11 -34.08 22.40
N ALA A 366 -6.85 -33.74 23.68
CA ALA A 366 -7.50 -34.34 24.84
C ALA A 366 -8.72 -33.55 25.37
N GLY A 367 -9.20 -32.53 24.65
CA GLY A 367 -10.45 -31.84 25.03
C GLY A 367 -10.50 -30.37 24.62
N ALA A 368 -11.28 -29.57 25.35
CA ALA A 368 -11.40 -28.13 25.19
C ALA A 368 -10.26 -27.39 25.90
N SER A 369 -9.03 -27.61 25.45
CA SER A 369 -7.86 -26.90 25.94
C SER A 369 -7.14 -26.24 24.78
N LEU A 370 -6.78 -24.97 24.97
CA LEU A 370 -6.02 -24.18 24.01
C LEU A 370 -4.57 -24.07 24.44
N VAL A 371 -3.72 -23.90 23.44
CA VAL A 371 -2.32 -23.57 23.58
C VAL A 371 -1.99 -22.46 22.59
N LEU A 372 -1.49 -21.35 23.11
CA LEU A 372 -0.86 -20.30 22.32
C LEU A 372 0.64 -20.48 22.42
N ASP A 373 1.32 -20.52 21.29
CA ASP A 373 2.76 -20.72 21.22
C ASP A 373 3.38 -19.70 20.29
N VAL A 374 4.48 -19.08 20.73
CA VAL A 374 5.28 -18.19 19.89
C VAL A 374 6.71 -18.69 19.94
N LYS A 375 7.29 -18.98 18.78
CA LYS A 375 8.65 -19.51 18.67
C LYS A 375 9.57 -18.45 18.11
N GLN A 376 10.79 -18.37 18.62
CA GLN A 376 11.78 -17.44 18.08
C GLN A 376 13.19 -17.95 18.32
N LYS A 377 14.11 -17.63 17.41
CA LYS A 377 15.54 -17.96 17.54
C LYS A 377 16.17 -17.25 18.74
N TYR A 378 15.71 -16.03 19.01
CA TYR A 378 16.26 -15.15 20.02
C TYR A 378 15.30 -15.01 21.21
N PRO A 379 15.74 -15.29 22.45
CA PRO A 379 14.86 -15.40 23.59
C PRO A 379 14.38 -14.06 24.14
N MET A 380 15.09 -12.95 23.91
CA MET A 380 14.79 -11.67 24.56
C MET A 380 13.39 -11.13 24.22
N VAL A 381 12.94 -11.21 22.96
CA VAL A 381 11.59 -10.80 22.59
C VAL A 381 10.52 -11.65 23.29
N LEU A 382 10.76 -12.95 23.44
CA LEU A 382 9.84 -13.85 24.14
C LEU A 382 9.75 -13.50 25.63
N LYS A 383 10.86 -13.11 26.26
CA LYS A 383 10.86 -12.60 27.65
C LYS A 383 10.05 -11.31 27.76
N CYS A 384 10.24 -10.36 26.86
CA CYS A 384 9.46 -9.12 26.83
C CYS A 384 7.95 -9.38 26.68
N LEU A 385 7.55 -10.35 25.84
CA LEU A 385 6.16 -10.77 25.68
C LEU A 385 5.62 -11.46 26.95
N GLY A 386 6.43 -12.31 27.59
CA GLY A 386 6.07 -12.96 28.86
C GLY A 386 5.85 -11.94 29.99
N ASP A 387 6.77 -11.00 30.16
CA ASP A 387 6.67 -9.92 31.14
C ASP A 387 5.44 -9.03 30.87
N PHE A 388 5.15 -8.76 29.59
CA PHE A 388 3.96 -8.03 29.17
C PHE A 388 2.67 -8.77 29.56
N LEU A 389 2.58 -10.09 29.29
CA LEU A 389 1.43 -10.92 29.65
C LEU A 389 1.22 -10.98 31.17
N SER A 390 2.31 -11.15 31.92
CA SER A 390 2.28 -11.17 33.38
C SER A 390 1.77 -9.84 33.95
N ARG A 391 2.33 -8.72 33.49
CA ARG A 391 1.93 -7.38 33.94
C ARG A 391 0.49 -7.01 33.56
N CYS A 392 0.06 -7.31 32.33
CA CYS A 392 -1.23 -6.86 31.83
C CYS A 392 -2.40 -7.77 32.23
N LEU A 393 -2.18 -9.09 32.36
CA LEU A 393 -3.25 -10.06 32.60
C LEU A 393 -3.04 -10.96 33.82
N GLY A 394 -1.88 -10.89 34.48
CA GLY A 394 -1.50 -11.83 35.54
C GLY A 394 -1.23 -13.24 35.00
N ILE A 395 -0.93 -13.39 33.71
CA ILE A 395 -0.74 -14.69 33.08
C ILE A 395 0.76 -15.00 33.02
N ASP A 396 1.17 -16.09 33.69
CA ASP A 396 2.54 -16.61 33.61
C ASP A 396 2.70 -17.51 32.39
N ALA A 397 3.22 -16.93 31.30
CA ALA A 397 3.50 -17.67 30.08
C ALA A 397 4.80 -18.45 30.21
N ARG A 398 4.75 -19.75 29.89
CA ARG A 398 5.87 -20.66 30.10
C ARG A 398 6.93 -20.51 29.02
N PHE A 399 8.10 -20.00 29.42
CA PHE A 399 9.28 -19.90 28.57
C PHE A 399 10.10 -21.21 28.56
N ARG A 400 10.46 -21.71 27.38
CA ARG A 400 11.24 -22.96 27.21
C ARG A 400 12.16 -22.88 26.01
N GLN A 401 13.33 -23.52 26.11
CA GLN A 401 14.15 -23.86 24.95
C GLN A 401 13.63 -25.17 24.31
N ALA A 402 13.52 -25.19 22.99
CA ALA A 402 13.02 -26.36 22.26
C ALA A 402 14.05 -27.50 22.33
N ARG A 403 13.63 -28.68 22.80
CA ARG A 403 14.53 -29.85 22.89
C ARG A 403 15.06 -30.30 21.52
N ALA A 404 14.27 -30.13 20.47
CA ALA A 404 14.63 -30.55 19.12
C ALA A 404 15.56 -29.56 18.40
N SER A 405 15.64 -28.31 18.87
CA SER A 405 16.48 -27.28 18.27
C SER A 405 16.99 -26.35 19.37
N PRO A 406 18.26 -26.46 19.79
CA PRO A 406 18.81 -25.62 20.86
C PRO A 406 18.82 -24.13 20.49
N MET A 407 18.69 -23.80 19.20
CA MET A 407 18.63 -22.43 18.71
C MET A 407 17.20 -21.85 18.74
N LEU A 408 16.19 -22.64 19.12
CA LEU A 408 14.80 -22.20 19.10
C LEU A 408 14.24 -22.13 20.52
N TYR A 409 13.65 -20.99 20.86
CA TYR A 409 12.95 -20.77 22.12
C TYR A 409 11.45 -20.65 21.85
N SER A 410 10.65 -20.90 22.86
CA SER A 410 9.19 -20.91 22.80
C SER A 410 8.62 -20.27 24.05
N LEU A 411 7.62 -19.41 23.85
CA LEU A 411 6.76 -18.86 24.88
C LEU A 411 5.38 -19.49 24.71
N THR A 412 4.98 -20.33 25.66
CA THR A 412 3.74 -21.09 25.58
C THR A 412 2.78 -20.70 26.70
N THR A 413 1.55 -20.34 26.34
CA THR A 413 0.45 -20.20 27.29
C THR A 413 -0.48 -21.40 27.16
N TYR A 414 -0.89 -21.97 28.30
CA TYR A 414 -1.82 -23.09 28.37
C TYR A 414 -3.11 -22.66 29.04
N GLY A 415 -4.18 -23.41 28.79
CA GLY A 415 -5.44 -23.25 29.51
C GLY A 415 -6.45 -22.44 28.72
N LEU A 416 -7.71 -22.88 28.76
CA LEU A 416 -8.77 -22.33 27.93
C LEU A 416 -9.04 -20.85 28.25
N SER A 417 -9.16 -20.51 29.53
CA SER A 417 -9.48 -19.15 29.98
C SER A 417 -8.41 -18.14 29.59
N ASP A 418 -7.14 -18.41 29.94
CA ASP A 418 -6.02 -17.51 29.68
C ASP A 418 -5.78 -17.31 28.19
N CYS A 419 -5.82 -18.40 27.41
CA CYS A 419 -5.70 -18.30 25.96
C CYS A 419 -6.83 -17.46 25.35
N LYS A 420 -8.08 -17.63 25.79
CA LYS A 420 -9.20 -16.81 25.32
C LYS A 420 -9.03 -15.34 25.69
N ARG A 421 -8.60 -15.02 26.91
CA ARG A 421 -8.33 -13.62 27.30
C ARG A 421 -7.27 -12.98 26.39
N ILE A 422 -6.15 -13.67 26.15
CA ILE A 422 -5.09 -13.18 25.27
C ILE A 422 -5.62 -12.97 23.84
N LEU A 423 -6.32 -13.97 23.28
CA LEU A 423 -6.90 -13.88 21.94
C LEU A 423 -7.91 -12.73 21.82
N GLN A 424 -8.70 -12.46 22.87
CA GLN A 424 -9.68 -11.38 22.87
C GLN A 424 -8.99 -10.01 22.80
N HIS A 425 -7.93 -9.83 23.58
CA HIS A 425 -7.13 -8.61 23.52
C HIS A 425 -6.41 -8.44 22.17
N MET A 426 -5.86 -9.52 21.60
CA MET A 426 -5.21 -9.46 20.28
C MET A 426 -6.23 -9.16 19.18
N LEU A 427 -7.43 -9.76 19.19
CA LEU A 427 -8.51 -9.43 18.26
C LEU A 427 -8.93 -7.95 18.38
N GLY A 428 -9.10 -7.44 19.59
CA GLY A 428 -9.38 -6.03 19.84
C GLY A 428 -8.26 -5.08 19.37
N ALA A 429 -7.01 -5.55 19.40
CA ALA A 429 -5.84 -4.85 18.86
C ALA A 429 -5.58 -5.13 17.37
N GLY A 430 -6.46 -5.92 16.74
CA GLY A 430 -6.46 -6.47 15.37
C GLY A 430 -5.29 -7.30 14.96
N LEU A 431 -5.22 -8.44 15.59
CA LEU A 431 -4.90 -9.68 14.90
C LEU A 431 -5.67 -9.75 13.57
N LEU A 432 -4.95 -10.02 12.49
CA LEU A 432 -5.42 -10.03 11.11
C LEU A 432 -5.22 -11.41 10.49
N CYS A 433 -3.96 -11.84 10.29
CA CYS A 433 -3.63 -13.07 9.58
C CYS A 433 -4.15 -14.31 10.32
N LYS A 434 -4.26 -14.22 11.65
CA LYS A 434 -4.74 -15.28 12.52
C LYS A 434 -6.10 -14.99 13.16
N ALA A 435 -6.84 -14.00 12.65
CA ALA A 435 -8.12 -13.56 13.20
C ALA A 435 -9.17 -14.68 13.20
N GLU A 436 -9.35 -15.38 12.08
CA GLU A 436 -10.35 -16.45 11.98
C GLU A 436 -10.02 -17.62 12.94
N GLN A 437 -8.74 -18.00 13.06
CA GLN A 437 -8.33 -19.00 14.05
C GLN A 437 -8.65 -18.54 15.47
N ALA A 438 -8.39 -17.28 15.79
CA ALA A 438 -8.64 -16.71 17.10
C ALA A 438 -10.13 -16.68 17.44
N GLU A 439 -10.98 -16.20 16.53
CA GLU A 439 -12.44 -16.18 16.70
C GLU A 439 -13.01 -17.59 16.88
N LEU A 440 -12.56 -18.54 16.05
CA LEU A 440 -12.94 -19.93 16.19
C LEU A 440 -12.53 -20.52 17.55
N ALA A 441 -11.33 -20.18 18.03
CA ALA A 441 -10.84 -20.59 19.34
C ALA A 441 -11.60 -19.92 20.51
N GLN A 442 -12.10 -18.68 20.34
CA GLN A 442 -13.00 -18.04 21.31
C GLN A 442 -14.28 -18.84 21.51
N GLY A 443 -14.81 -19.42 20.44
CA GLY A 443 -15.99 -20.29 20.47
C GLY A 443 -15.75 -21.68 21.10
N LEU A 444 -14.52 -22.04 21.47
CA LEU A 444 -14.23 -23.39 21.95
C LEU A 444 -14.92 -23.71 23.28
N THR A 445 -15.67 -24.81 23.28
CA THR A 445 -16.35 -25.43 24.42
C THR A 445 -16.04 -26.93 24.45
N LYS A 446 -16.43 -27.63 25.52
CA LYS A 446 -16.26 -29.10 25.60
C LYS A 446 -17.05 -29.82 24.51
N GLN A 447 -18.23 -29.32 24.18
CA GLN A 447 -19.18 -29.91 23.23
C GLN A 447 -18.71 -29.79 21.78
N ASN A 448 -18.12 -28.65 21.40
CA ASN A 448 -17.69 -28.40 20.01
C ASN A 448 -16.18 -28.65 19.78
N ALA A 449 -15.47 -29.19 20.77
CA ALA A 449 -14.02 -29.36 20.74
C ALA A 449 -13.51 -30.11 19.49
N ALA A 450 -14.19 -31.17 19.07
CA ALA A 450 -13.79 -31.93 17.88
C ALA A 450 -13.95 -31.11 16.58
N GLN A 451 -15.05 -30.35 16.48
CA GLN A 451 -15.35 -29.51 15.33
C GLN A 451 -14.38 -28.33 15.21
N VAL A 452 -14.12 -27.64 16.33
CA VAL A 452 -13.14 -26.54 16.40
C VAL A 452 -11.75 -27.05 16.04
N CYS A 453 -11.32 -28.19 16.57
CA CYS A 453 -10.03 -28.79 16.23
C CYS A 453 -9.92 -29.08 14.72
N ALA A 454 -10.98 -29.64 14.13
CA ALA A 454 -11.01 -29.94 12.71
C ALA A 454 -10.91 -28.67 11.85
N ARG A 455 -11.66 -27.62 12.22
CA ARG A 455 -11.63 -26.31 11.52
C ARG A 455 -10.29 -25.58 11.71
N LEU A 456 -9.74 -25.53 12.93
CA LEU A 456 -8.42 -24.93 13.19
C LEU A 456 -7.34 -25.60 12.32
N THR A 457 -7.39 -26.92 12.18
CA THR A 457 -6.47 -27.67 11.30
C THR A 457 -6.60 -27.24 9.83
N CYS A 458 -7.74 -26.70 9.39
CA CYS A 458 -7.94 -26.10 8.05
C CYS A 458 -7.36 -24.71 7.91
N LEU A 459 -7.29 -23.96 8.99
CA LEU A 459 -6.79 -22.59 9.00
C LEU A 459 -5.30 -22.49 9.34
N THR A 460 -4.70 -23.51 9.96
CA THR A 460 -3.26 -23.51 10.23
C THR A 460 -2.48 -23.80 8.95
N GLY A 461 -1.77 -22.78 8.45
CA GLY A 461 -0.96 -22.82 7.24
C GLY A 461 0.22 -23.77 7.35
N ASN A 462 0.01 -25.07 7.11
CA ASN A 462 1.10 -25.92 6.68
C ASN A 462 1.33 -25.61 5.20
N GLN A 463 2.50 -25.04 4.89
CA GLN A 463 2.91 -24.51 3.58
C GLN A 463 2.95 -25.54 2.44
N GLN A 464 2.49 -26.76 2.70
CA GLN A 464 2.40 -27.84 1.73
C GLN A 464 0.92 -28.18 1.59
N PHE A 465 0.28 -27.58 0.57
CA PHE A 465 -0.96 -28.06 -0.04
C PHE A 465 -0.84 -29.59 -0.25
N GLY A 466 -1.90 -30.40 -0.28
CA GLY A 466 -1.77 -31.85 -0.50
C GLY A 466 -1.27 -32.69 0.68
N LYS A 467 -0.27 -32.25 1.46
CA LYS A 467 0.26 -33.03 2.59
C LYS A 467 -0.64 -33.06 3.81
N LYS A 468 -1.75 -32.34 3.75
CA LYS A 468 -2.72 -32.35 4.83
C LYS A 468 -3.46 -33.68 4.83
N LEU A 469 -3.30 -34.41 5.93
CA LEU A 469 -4.01 -35.65 6.14
C LEU A 469 -5.53 -35.39 6.22
N ASN A 470 -6.28 -36.10 5.39
CA ASN A 470 -7.73 -36.19 5.53
C ASN A 470 -8.11 -36.96 6.82
N GLY A 471 -9.41 -37.15 7.06
CA GLY A 471 -9.89 -37.90 8.24
C GLY A 471 -9.22 -39.27 8.39
N ALA A 472 -9.17 -40.05 7.31
CA ALA A 472 -8.56 -41.37 7.28
C ALA A 472 -7.04 -41.30 7.54
N GLY A 473 -6.32 -40.39 6.88
CA GLY A 473 -4.89 -40.20 7.07
C GLY A 473 -4.54 -39.85 8.51
N ARG A 474 -5.34 -39.00 9.17
CA ARG A 474 -5.15 -38.65 10.58
C ARG A 474 -5.36 -39.85 11.50
N GLU A 475 -6.35 -40.69 11.23
CA GLU A 475 -6.59 -41.90 12.00
C GLU A 475 -5.45 -42.92 11.81
N THR A 476 -4.98 -43.14 10.59
CA THR A 476 -3.81 -44.01 10.34
C THR A 476 -2.55 -43.47 11.04
N ALA A 477 -2.29 -42.17 10.99
CA ALA A 477 -1.18 -41.55 11.72
C ALA A 477 -1.28 -41.75 13.25
N ARG A 478 -2.50 -41.66 13.80
CA ARG A 478 -2.78 -41.96 15.21
C ARG A 478 -2.49 -43.43 15.55
N ARG A 479 -2.93 -44.37 14.70
CA ARG A 479 -2.65 -45.81 14.85
C ARG A 479 -1.14 -46.08 14.83
N ILE A 480 -0.41 -45.49 13.88
CA ILE A 480 1.06 -45.58 13.81
C ILE A 480 1.70 -45.13 15.13
N LYS A 481 1.33 -43.93 15.61
CA LYS A 481 1.88 -43.37 16.86
C LYS A 481 1.58 -44.26 18.08
N ASN A 482 0.36 -44.80 18.18
CA ASN A 482 -0.02 -45.70 19.26
C ASN A 482 0.81 -46.99 19.24
N LYS A 483 1.00 -47.60 18.06
CA LYS A 483 1.81 -48.81 17.90
C LYS A 483 3.30 -48.56 18.18
N GLN A 484 3.84 -47.43 17.75
CA GLN A 484 5.21 -47.00 18.11
C GLN A 484 5.37 -46.83 19.62
N THR A 485 4.39 -46.23 20.29
CA THR A 485 4.39 -46.05 21.75
C THR A 485 4.34 -47.41 22.46
N GLN A 486 3.54 -48.35 21.96
CA GLN A 486 3.51 -49.72 22.46
C GLN A 486 4.85 -50.43 22.26
N ALA A 487 5.44 -50.37 21.07
CA ALA A 487 6.76 -50.95 20.79
C ALA A 487 7.85 -50.41 21.75
N ALA A 488 7.88 -49.09 21.97
CA ALA A 488 8.80 -48.47 22.91
C ALA A 488 8.54 -48.88 24.38
N ARG A 489 7.28 -49.13 24.76
CA ARG A 489 6.94 -49.66 26.10
C ARG A 489 7.39 -51.12 26.25
N TRP A 490 7.18 -51.97 25.25
CA TRP A 490 7.61 -53.37 25.27
C TRP A 490 9.13 -53.51 25.33
N LYS A 491 9.85 -52.71 24.53
CA LYS A 491 11.31 -52.65 24.55
C LYS A 491 11.85 -52.31 25.94
N ARG A 492 11.25 -51.32 26.63
CA ARG A 492 11.64 -50.94 28.00
C ARG A 492 11.37 -52.02 29.06
N ARG A 493 10.51 -53.00 28.76
CA ARG A 493 10.19 -54.13 29.65
C ARG A 493 11.00 -55.40 29.33
N GLY A 494 12.00 -55.32 28.45
CA GLY A 494 12.78 -56.49 28.01
C GLY A 494 12.04 -57.43 27.05
N ARG A 495 10.81 -57.09 26.65
CA ARG A 495 9.98 -57.88 25.72
C ARG A 495 10.30 -57.52 24.27
N LEU A 496 11.46 -58.01 23.81
CA LEU A 496 12.05 -57.61 22.52
C LEU A 496 11.25 -58.15 21.32
N THR A 497 10.78 -59.39 21.36
CA THR A 497 10.01 -60.02 20.27
C THR A 497 8.70 -59.28 20.01
N GLU A 498 7.97 -58.91 21.06
CA GLU A 498 6.72 -58.15 20.94
C GLU A 498 6.96 -56.72 20.50
N ALA A 499 8.07 -56.12 20.91
CA ALA A 499 8.48 -54.81 20.41
C ALA A 499 8.76 -54.85 18.90
N GLU A 500 9.42 -55.90 18.41
CA GLU A 500 9.72 -56.07 16.99
C GLU A 500 8.44 -56.34 16.17
N ASN A 501 7.56 -57.21 16.65
CA ASN A 501 6.25 -57.43 16.02
C ASN A 501 5.45 -56.12 15.88
N LYS A 502 5.48 -55.25 16.90
CA LYS A 502 4.84 -53.94 16.83
C LYS A 502 5.52 -52.98 15.86
N LYS A 503 6.83 -53.09 15.63
CA LYS A 503 7.51 -52.33 14.57
C LYS A 503 7.11 -52.81 13.18
N CYS A 504 6.95 -54.11 12.97
CA CYS A 504 6.44 -54.67 11.71
C CYS A 504 5.03 -54.13 11.41
N GLU A 505 4.13 -54.13 12.40
CA GLU A 505 2.80 -53.51 12.26
C GLU A 505 2.88 -52.01 11.90
N VAL A 506 3.83 -51.27 12.48
CA VAL A 506 4.08 -49.86 12.13
C VAL A 506 4.55 -49.71 10.68
N ALA A 507 5.40 -50.61 10.19
CA ALA A 507 5.89 -50.56 8.80
C ALA A 507 4.74 -50.75 7.79
N VAL A 508 3.83 -51.70 8.06
CA VAL A 508 2.62 -51.90 7.23
C VAL A 508 1.74 -50.66 7.25
N LEU A 509 1.42 -50.13 8.43
CA LEU A 509 0.59 -48.92 8.55
C LEU A 509 1.23 -47.70 7.89
N LYS A 510 2.57 -47.57 7.89
CA LYS A 510 3.28 -46.51 7.18
C LYS A 510 3.10 -46.61 5.67
N LYS A 511 3.21 -47.82 5.10
CA LYS A 511 2.98 -48.05 3.67
C LYS A 511 1.52 -47.73 3.28
N GLU A 512 0.55 -48.14 4.09
CA GLU A 512 -0.85 -47.76 3.89
C GLU A 512 -1.05 -46.25 3.97
N HIS A 513 -0.41 -45.59 4.94
CA HIS A 513 -0.47 -44.15 5.11
C HIS A 513 0.08 -43.40 3.89
N GLU A 514 1.25 -43.82 3.38
CA GLU A 514 1.85 -43.27 2.18
C GLU A 514 0.92 -43.39 0.96
N GLN A 515 0.26 -44.53 0.78
CA GLN A 515 -0.72 -44.72 -0.29
C GLN A 515 -1.94 -43.80 -0.14
N ILE A 516 -2.47 -43.63 1.07
CA ILE A 516 -3.60 -42.74 1.34
C ILE A 516 -3.21 -41.29 1.06
N VAL A 517 -2.02 -40.87 1.49
CA VAL A 517 -1.48 -39.53 1.22
C VAL A 517 -1.34 -39.29 -0.27
N ALA A 518 -0.69 -40.21 -1.01
CA ALA A 518 -0.51 -40.08 -2.46
C ALA A 518 -1.85 -40.00 -3.21
N ARG A 519 -2.85 -40.81 -2.84
CA ARG A 519 -4.21 -40.73 -3.43
C ARG A 519 -4.87 -39.39 -3.17
N HIS A 520 -4.75 -38.88 -1.94
CA HIS A 520 -5.34 -37.60 -1.58
C HIS A 520 -4.65 -36.42 -2.27
N GLU A 521 -3.32 -36.43 -2.35
CA GLU A 521 -2.52 -35.45 -3.08
C GLU A 521 -2.91 -35.43 -4.56
N ASN A 522 -2.99 -36.59 -5.21
CA ASN A 522 -3.44 -36.70 -6.59
C ASN A 522 -4.85 -36.12 -6.79
N GLN A 523 -5.77 -36.39 -5.86
CA GLN A 523 -7.13 -35.83 -5.92
C GLN A 523 -7.13 -34.30 -5.80
N GLN A 524 -6.33 -33.73 -4.90
CA GLN A 524 -6.22 -32.28 -4.74
C GLN A 524 -5.59 -31.62 -5.98
N LEU A 525 -4.56 -32.24 -6.56
CA LEU A 525 -3.94 -31.78 -7.80
C LEU A 525 -4.95 -31.77 -8.96
N LEU A 526 -5.74 -32.84 -9.11
CA LEU A 526 -6.80 -32.89 -10.13
C LEU A 526 -7.86 -31.79 -9.91
N GLN A 527 -8.27 -31.53 -8.67
CA GLN A 527 -9.19 -30.42 -8.37
C GLN A 527 -8.57 -29.06 -8.70
N TYR A 528 -7.29 -28.86 -8.41
CA TYR A 528 -6.57 -27.63 -8.73
C TYR A 528 -6.43 -27.43 -10.24
N ILE A 529 -6.06 -28.46 -10.99
CA ILE A 529 -5.99 -28.44 -12.46
C ILE A 529 -7.34 -28.05 -13.05
N ARG A 530 -8.44 -28.65 -12.58
CA ARG A 530 -9.80 -28.30 -13.04
C ARG A 530 -10.15 -26.83 -12.76
N LYS A 531 -9.74 -26.30 -11.59
CA LYS A 531 -9.93 -24.88 -11.28
C LYS A 531 -9.12 -23.98 -12.20
N LEU A 532 -7.86 -24.33 -12.50
CA LEU A 532 -7.02 -23.57 -13.42
C LEU A 532 -7.58 -23.59 -14.85
N GLN A 533 -8.04 -24.76 -15.32
CA GLN A 533 -8.71 -24.89 -16.62
C GLN A 533 -9.97 -24.02 -16.66
N GLY A 534 -10.81 -24.07 -15.63
CA GLY A 534 -11.98 -23.21 -15.53
C GLY A 534 -11.65 -21.72 -15.49
N LEU A 535 -10.57 -21.32 -14.81
CA LEU A 535 -10.12 -19.92 -14.83
C LEU A 535 -9.63 -19.52 -16.22
N HIS A 536 -8.78 -20.34 -16.85
CA HIS A 536 -8.26 -20.13 -18.19
C HIS A 536 -9.39 -19.94 -19.22
N ASP A 537 -10.37 -20.85 -19.21
CA ASP A 537 -11.51 -20.82 -20.11
C ASP A 537 -12.36 -19.55 -19.90
N ASN A 538 -12.44 -19.06 -18.66
CA ASN A 538 -13.18 -17.84 -18.32
C ASN A 538 -12.38 -16.53 -18.52
N SER A 539 -11.05 -16.56 -18.42
CA SER A 539 -10.22 -15.34 -18.37
C SER A 539 -9.48 -15.03 -19.67
N TRP A 540 -9.11 -16.03 -20.48
CA TRP A 540 -8.35 -15.81 -21.71
C TRP A 540 -9.15 -15.99 -22.99
N ASN A 541 -10.20 -16.80 -22.99
CA ASN A 541 -11.12 -16.96 -24.13
C ASN A 541 -12.54 -16.42 -23.83
N GLY A 542 -12.74 -15.79 -22.67
CA GLY A 542 -14.02 -15.21 -22.29
C GLY A 542 -14.32 -13.91 -23.05
N PRO A 543 -15.60 -13.49 -23.14
CA PRO A 543 -16.05 -12.32 -23.93
C PRO A 543 -15.34 -11.00 -23.58
N LEU A 544 -14.66 -10.90 -22.44
CA LEU A 544 -13.83 -9.75 -22.06
C LEU A 544 -12.52 -9.63 -22.86
N ALA A 545 -12.01 -10.71 -23.44
CA ALA A 545 -10.80 -10.71 -24.27
C ALA A 545 -11.08 -10.30 -25.73
N GLN A 546 -12.34 -10.28 -26.17
CA GLN A 546 -12.74 -9.85 -27.52
C GLN A 546 -13.06 -8.35 -27.61
N GLY A 547 -12.97 -7.60 -26.50
CA GLY A 547 -13.26 -6.17 -26.41
C GLY A 547 -12.05 -5.27 -26.12
N MET A 548 -10.84 -5.83 -26.06
CA MET A 548 -9.56 -5.12 -26.08
C MET A 548 -8.81 -5.53 -27.34
#